data_AF-A0A0G1MY96-F1
#
_entry.id   AF-A0A0G1MY96-F1
#
_cell.length_a   1.000
_cell.length_b   1.000
_cell.length_c   1.000
_cell.angle_alpha   90.00
_cell.angle_beta   90.00
_cell.angle_gamma   90.00
#
_symmetry.space_group_name_H-M   'P 1'
#
loop_
_entity.id
_entity.type
_entity.pdbx_description
1 polymer ?
#
loop_
_entity_poly.entity_id
_entity_poly.type
_entity_poly.pdbx_seq_one_letter_code
_entity_poly.pdbx_strand_id
1 'polypeptide(L)' 'MLTDPLALLLFLPALIIAITIHEFAHAFLADRLGDPTPQLQGRLSLNPLVFPFRLG' A
#
# COMPACT_ATOMS: atom_id res chain seq x y z
N MET A 1 -9.95 23.80 -4.97
CA MET A 1 -9.70 22.39 -5.32
C MET A 1 -8.87 21.71 -4.23
N LEU A 2 -7.59 22.04 -4.03
CA LEU A 2 -6.80 21.54 -2.87
C LEU A 2 -6.64 22.57 -1.74
N THR A 3 -7.09 23.80 -1.94
CA THR A 3 -7.11 24.87 -0.94
C THR A 3 -8.25 24.74 0.08
N ASP A 4 -9.22 23.87 -0.20
CA ASP A 4 -10.39 23.65 0.63
C ASP A 4 -10.03 22.70 1.78
N PRO A 5 -10.07 23.12 3.06
CA PRO A 5 -9.59 22.31 4.19
C PRO A 5 -10.35 20.98 4.34
N LEU A 6 -11.63 20.96 3.95
CA LEU A 6 -12.44 19.74 3.93
C LEU A 6 -11.97 18.76 2.84
N ALA A 7 -11.58 19.26 1.66
CA ALA A 7 -11.07 18.42 0.58
C ALA A 7 -9.74 17.77 0.98
N LEU A 8 -8.87 18.51 1.66
CA LEU A 8 -7.59 18.00 2.16
C LEU A 8 -7.79 16.90 3.22
N LEU A 9 -8.75 17.10 4.12
CA LEU A 9 -9.11 16.12 5.16
C LEU A 9 -9.63 14.80 4.57
N LEU A 10 -10.36 14.84 3.46
CA LEU A 10 -10.87 13.64 2.78
C LEU A 10 -9.80 12.99 1.88
N PHE A 11 -8.95 13.80 1.26
CA PHE A 11 -7.92 13.33 0.34
C PHE A 11 -6.82 12.53 1.05
N LEU A 12 -6.36 13.00 2.22
CA LEU A 12 -5.27 12.36 2.95
C LEU A 12 -5.54 10.89 3.34
N PRO A 13 -6.68 10.53 3.97
CA PRO A 13 -6.99 9.12 4.24
C PRO A 13 -7.26 8.31 2.97
N ALA A 14 -7.86 8.92 1.95
CA ALA A 14 -8.08 8.25 0.67
C ALA A 14 -6.76 7.88 -0.01
N LEU A 15 -5.76 8.76 0.04
CA LEU A 15 -4.42 8.50 -0.49
C LEU A 15 -3.72 7.37 0.27
N ILE A 16 -3.81 7.36 1.60
CA ILE A 16 -3.23 6.28 2.43
C ILE A 16 -3.84 4.93 2.04
N ILE A 17 -5.17 4.85 1.92
CA ILE A 17 -5.87 3.62 1.51
C ILE A 17 -5.46 3.21 0.09
N ALA A 18 -5.40 4.16 -0.85
CA ALA A 18 -5.02 3.89 -2.22
C ALA A 18 -3.60 3.32 -2.33
N ILE A 19 -2.63 3.91 -1.63
CA ILE A 19 -1.24 3.43 -1.59
C ILE A 19 -1.16 2.05 -0.94
N THR A 20 -1.87 1.83 0.17
CA THR A 20 -1.93 0.52 0.85
C THR A 20 -2.39 -0.58 -0.11
N ILE A 21 -3.46 -0.32 -0.88
CA ILE A 21 -4.00 -1.28 -1.84
C ILE A 21 -3.05 -1.47 -3.02
N HIS A 22 -2.44 -0.40 -3.52
CA HIS A 22 -1.47 -0.43 -4.61
C HIS A 22 -0.26 -1.33 -4.28
N GLU A 23 0.30 -1.13 -3.10
CA GLU A 23 1.44 -1.88 -2.59
C GLU A 23 1.10 -3.35 -2.28
N PHE A 24 -0.09 -3.60 -1.73
CA PHE A 24 -0.61 -4.97 -1.59
C PHE A 24 -0.79 -5.67 -2.93
N ALA A 25 -1.31 -4.98 -3.96
CA ALA A 25 -1.50 -5.55 -5.28
C ALA A 25 -0.17 -5.96 -5.93
N HIS A 26 0.88 -5.16 -5.75
CA HIS A 26 2.23 -5.52 -6.17
C HIS A 26 2.75 -6.78 -5.45
N ALA A 27 2.61 -6.85 -4.12
CA ALA A 27 3.02 -8.02 -3.34
C ALA A 27 2.22 -9.28 -3.71
N PHE A 28 0.90 -9.15 -3.92
CA PHE A 28 0.02 -10.24 -4.33
C PHE A 28 0.36 -10.77 -5.72
N LEU A 29 0.61 -9.88 -6.68
CA LEU A 29 0.96 -10.30 -8.03
C LEU A 29 2.34 -10.95 -8.08
N ALA A 30 3.32 -10.44 -7.33
CA ALA A 30 4.64 -11.06 -7.20
C ALA A 30 4.55 -12.48 -6.61
N ASP A 31 3.76 -12.67 -5.54
CA ASP A 31 3.48 -13.98 -4.96
C ASP A 31 2.87 -14.96 -5.98
N ARG A 32 1.90 -14.48 -6.76
CA ARG A 32 1.24 -15.28 -7.82
C ARG A 32 2.13 -15.57 -9.02
N LEU A 33 3.12 -14.72 -9.29
CA LEU A 33 4.14 -14.93 -10.32
C LEU A 33 5.28 -15.85 -9.85
N GLY A 34 5.23 -16.31 -8.60
CA GLY A 34 6.19 -17.27 -8.05
C GLY A 34 7.38 -16.64 -7.35
N ASP A 35 7.33 -15.35 -7.01
CA ASP A 35 8.28 -14.73 -6.09
C ASP A 35 7.84 -15.01 -4.64
N PRO A 36 8.53 -15.87 -3.87
CA PRO A 36 8.14 -16.20 -2.50
C PRO A 36 8.51 -15.10 -1.49
N THR A 37 9.23 -14.07 -1.90
CA THR A 37 9.73 -12.99 -1.03
C THR A 37 8.62 -12.24 -0.27
N PRO A 38 7.45 -11.90 -0.86
CA PRO A 38 6.36 -11.22 -0.16
C PRO A 38 5.68 -12.12 0.89
N GLN A 39 5.49 -13.41 0.58
CA GLN A 39 4.93 -14.40 1.52
C GLN A 39 5.85 -14.62 2.72
N LEU A 40 7.15 -14.86 2.47
CA LEU A 40 8.14 -15.14 3.51
C LEU A 40 8.43 -13.95 4.42
N GLN A 41 8.24 -12.72 3.92
CA GLN A 41 8.43 -11.50 4.69
C GLN A 41 7.15 -11.03 5.40
N GLY A 42 6.04 -11.77 5.29
CA GLY A 42 4.76 -11.39 5.91
C GLY A 42 4.14 -10.13 5.30
N ARG A 43 4.50 -9.77 4.05
CA ARG A 43 4.05 -8.55 3.36
C ARG A 43 2.68 -8.70 2.68
N LEU A 44 2.07 -9.89 2.71
CA LEU A 44 0.65 -10.09 2.33
C LEU A 44 -0.28 -9.68 3.47
N SER A 45 -0.18 -8.43 3.90
CA SER A 45 -1.05 -7.88 4.95
C SER A 45 -1.59 -6.54 4.49
N LEU A 46 -2.91 -6.35 4.63
CA LEU A 46 -3.58 -5.07 4.38
C LEU A 46 -3.31 -4.04 5.49
N ASN A 47 -2.39 -4.33 6.40
CA ASN A 47 -1.97 -3.39 7.41
C ASN A 47 -0.98 -2.37 6.79
N PRO A 48 -1.34 -1.08 6.69
CA PRO A 48 -0.48 -0.04 6.10
C PRO A 48 0.86 0.14 6.85
N LEU A 49 0.97 -0.35 8.09
CA LEU A 49 2.19 -0.28 8.89
C LEU A 49 3.16 -1.43 8.63
N VAL A 50 2.69 -2.50 7.98
CA VAL A 50 3.48 -3.71 7.74
C VAL A 50 4.16 -3.65 6.38
N PHE A 51 3.76 -2.75 5.48
CA PHE A 51 4.46 -2.57 4.21
C PHE A 51 5.78 -1.86 4.45
N PRO A 52 6.93 -2.55 4.32
CA PRO A 52 8.19 -1.85 4.34
C PRO A 52 8.40 -1.33 2.92
N PHE A 53 8.11 -0.05 2.71
CA PHE A 53 8.55 0.70 1.55
C PHE A 53 10.09 0.72 1.54
N ARG A 54 10.68 -0.39 1.09
CA ARG A 54 12.13 -0.53 0.92
C ARG A 54 12.44 0.05 -0.44
N LEU A 55 12.81 1.33 -0.47
CA LEU A 55 13.48 1.96 -1.60
C LEU A 55 14.80 1.22 -1.82
N GLY A 56 14.78 0.23 -2.71
CA GLY A 56 15.95 -0.43 -3.27
C GLY A 56 16.05 -0.06 -4.74
#